data_AF-A0A6G1RWF3-F1
#
_entry.id   AF-A0A6G1RWF3-F1
#
_cell.length_a   1.000
_cell.length_b   1.000
_cell.length_c   1.000
_cell.angle_alpha   90.00
_cell.angle_beta   90.00
_cell.angle_gamma   90.00
#
_symmetry.space_group_name_H-M   'P 1'
#
loop_
_entity.id
_entity.type
_entity.pdbx_description
1 polymer ?
#
loop_
_entity_poly.entity_id
_entity_poly.type
_entity_poly.pdbx_seq_one_letter_code
_entity_poly.pdbx_strand_id
1 'polypeptide(L)'
;MDQLQSQVLNYEKEVENLSHLDHEKTEQLESLKEENRQLHMTQQQENLNLMKELEEQKRSFQSLQAKKNKADEENRKLREENDDLLRQLLQTREVSSFSAVSQAHAPIPAPGGGSLLFGNPYCVAGANLEAGAASASLRKCPMCDDVFPEDIETSQYEAHVQSHLLDCPLCNETFEKSNKQVFEDHMFCHGLE
;
A
#
# COMPACT_ATOMS: atom_id res chain seq x y z
N MET A 1 66.73 66.30 9.73
CA MET A 1 66.56 65.15 10.64
C MET A 1 65.09 64.74 10.70
N ASP A 2 64.20 65.71 10.91
CA ASP A 2 62.75 65.51 11.09
C ASP A 2 62.03 64.80 9.92
N GLN A 3 62.43 65.07 8.67
CA GLN A 3 61.81 64.42 7.49
C GLN A 3 62.07 62.91 7.45
N LEU A 4 63.27 62.47 7.81
CA LEU A 4 63.62 61.04 7.87
C LEU A 4 62.88 60.35 9.02
N GLN A 5 62.78 60.99 10.19
CA GLN A 5 62.01 60.45 11.32
C GLN A 5 60.54 60.27 10.97
N SER A 6 59.92 61.25 10.30
CA SER A 6 58.53 61.12 9.86
C SER A 6 58.34 59.99 8.84
N GLN A 7 59.33 59.75 7.98
CA GLN A 7 59.25 58.70 6.98
C GLN A 7 59.40 57.30 7.60
N VAL A 8 60.32 57.15 8.57
CA VAL A 8 60.49 55.92 9.35
C VAL A 8 59.22 55.59 10.13
N LEU A 9 58.63 56.55 10.84
CA LEU A 9 57.36 56.36 11.56
C LEU A 9 56.21 55.91 10.66
N ASN A 10 56.16 56.42 9.43
CA ASN A 10 55.12 56.02 8.48
C ASN A 10 55.32 54.57 8.00
N TYR A 11 56.56 54.19 7.69
CA TYR A 11 56.87 52.80 7.33
C TYR A 11 56.66 51.83 8.48
N GLU A 12 56.99 52.21 9.71
CA GLU A 12 56.71 51.40 10.91
C GLU A 12 55.20 51.13 11.03
N LYS A 13 54.37 52.16 10.88
CA LYS A 13 52.91 52.01 10.91
C LYS A 13 52.37 51.16 9.75
N GLU A 14 52.93 51.30 8.56
CA GLU A 14 52.53 50.51 7.40
C GLU A 14 52.88 49.02 7.59
N VAL A 15 54.06 48.73 8.11
CA VAL A 15 54.49 47.36 8.44
C VAL A 15 53.60 46.75 9.53
N GLU A 16 53.24 47.52 10.57
CA GLU A 16 52.35 47.05 11.63
C GLU A 16 50.96 46.72 11.09
N ASN A 17 50.40 47.58 10.23
CA ASN A 17 49.12 47.32 9.56
C ASN A 17 49.18 46.07 8.66
N LEU A 18 50.25 45.91 7.89
CA LEU A 18 50.44 44.73 7.04
C LEU A 18 50.58 43.45 7.88
N SER A 19 51.30 43.51 9.00
CA SER A 19 51.43 42.38 9.93
C SER A 19 50.09 41.98 10.53
N HIS A 20 49.24 42.92 10.89
CA HIS A 20 47.89 42.64 11.39
C HIS A 20 47.03 41.95 10.31
N LEU A 21 47.04 42.48 9.09
CA LEU A 21 46.29 41.90 7.96
C LEU A 21 46.78 40.49 7.60
N ASP A 22 48.08 40.24 7.68
CA ASP A 22 48.67 38.92 7.42
C ASP A 22 48.25 37.90 8.49
N HIS A 23 48.24 38.33 9.75
CA HIS A 23 47.73 37.51 10.85
C HIS A 23 46.25 37.15 10.67
N GLU A 24 45.40 38.14 10.40
CA GLU A 24 43.96 37.92 10.19
C GLU A 24 43.69 36.99 8.99
N LYS A 25 44.42 37.17 7.86
CA LYS A 25 44.32 36.27 6.72
C LYS A 25 44.76 34.84 7.05
N THR A 26 45.77 34.69 7.90
CA THR A 26 46.25 33.37 8.34
C THR A 26 45.18 32.66 9.17
N GLU A 27 44.54 33.36 10.10
CA GLU A 27 43.43 32.81 10.89
C GLU A 27 42.24 32.41 10.01
N GLN A 28 41.87 33.25 9.03
CA GLN A 28 40.82 32.93 8.07
C GLN A 28 41.15 31.66 7.26
N LEU A 29 42.40 31.52 6.83
CA LEU A 29 42.85 30.36 6.06
C LEU A 29 42.81 29.08 6.91
N GLU A 30 43.18 29.17 8.20
CA GLU A 30 43.11 28.05 9.13
C GLU A 30 41.66 27.62 9.40
N SER A 31 40.75 28.58 9.58
CA SER A 31 39.32 28.33 9.74
C SER A 31 38.73 27.62 8.52
N LEU A 32 38.99 28.14 7.31
CA LEU A 32 38.52 27.53 6.06
C LEU A 32 39.11 26.13 5.83
N LYS A 33 40.32 25.88 6.31
CA LYS A 33 40.96 24.57 6.22
C LYS A 33 40.28 23.56 7.13
N GLU A 34 39.92 23.96 8.35
CA GLU A 34 39.17 23.08 9.25
C GLU A 34 37.75 22.83 8.76
N GLU A 35 37.06 23.86 8.26
CA GLU A 35 35.73 23.71 7.64
C GLU A 35 35.77 22.74 6.45
N ASN A 36 36.75 22.87 5.56
CA ASN A 36 36.94 21.92 4.46
C ASN A 36 37.19 20.50 4.94
N ARG A 37 37.97 20.34 6.02
CA ARG A 37 38.22 19.01 6.60
C ARG A 37 36.93 18.39 7.13
N GLN A 38 36.12 19.18 7.84
CA GLN A 38 34.83 18.72 8.37
C GLN A 38 33.87 18.37 7.24
N LEU A 39 33.73 19.22 6.23
CA LEU A 39 32.89 18.96 5.07
C LEU A 39 33.30 17.67 4.35
N HIS A 40 34.59 17.43 4.15
CA HIS A 40 35.07 16.20 3.52
C HIS A 40 34.73 14.97 4.36
N MET A 41 34.89 15.02 5.68
CA MET A 41 34.54 13.90 6.57
C MET A 41 33.05 13.60 6.54
N THR A 42 32.20 14.63 6.62
CA THR A 42 30.74 14.48 6.54
C THR A 42 30.32 13.90 5.21
N GLN A 43 30.83 14.44 4.10
CA GLN A 43 30.54 13.94 2.76
C GLN A 43 30.98 12.48 2.59
N GLN A 44 32.14 12.11 3.11
CA GLN A 44 32.60 10.73 3.07
C GLN A 44 31.70 9.79 3.89
N GLN A 45 31.24 10.23 5.06
CA GLN A 45 30.32 9.47 5.89
C GLN A 45 28.94 9.30 5.22
N GLU A 46 28.41 10.37 4.62
CA GLU A 46 27.16 10.32 3.85
C GLU A 46 27.28 9.32 2.69
N ASN A 47 28.36 9.39 1.90
CA ASN A 47 28.59 8.46 0.80
C ASN A 47 28.63 6.99 1.26
N LEU A 48 29.25 6.70 2.40
CA LEU A 48 29.26 5.35 2.98
C LEU A 48 27.86 4.89 3.39
N ASN A 49 27.08 5.78 4.01
CA ASN A 49 25.70 5.48 4.40
C ASN A 49 24.82 5.21 3.18
N LEU A 50 24.88 6.07 2.15
CA LEU A 50 24.14 5.87 0.90
C LEU A 50 24.52 4.55 0.21
N MET A 51 25.80 4.19 0.20
CA MET A 51 26.26 2.93 -0.38
C MET A 51 25.65 1.72 0.34
N LYS A 52 25.65 1.76 1.69
CA LYS A 52 25.05 0.70 2.51
C LYS A 52 23.55 0.57 2.27
N GLU A 53 22.84 1.69 2.21
CA GLU A 53 21.39 1.71 1.95
C GLU A 53 21.06 1.17 0.56
N LEU A 54 21.85 1.52 -0.46
CA LEU A 54 21.70 0.99 -1.80
C LEU A 54 21.90 -0.54 -1.86
N GLU A 55 22.87 -1.07 -1.12
CA GLU A 55 23.07 -2.51 -1.01
C GLU A 55 21.89 -3.22 -0.33
N GLU A 56 21.34 -2.63 0.73
CA GLU A 56 20.19 -3.16 1.43
C GLU A 56 18.94 -3.15 0.53
N GLN A 57 18.69 -2.04 -0.17
CA GLN A 57 17.60 -1.92 -1.13
C GLN A 57 17.73 -2.97 -2.25
N LYS A 58 18.95 -3.21 -2.76
CA LYS A 58 19.21 -4.25 -3.77
C LYS A 58 18.90 -5.65 -3.24
N ARG A 59 19.28 -5.96 -2.01
CA ARG A 59 18.97 -7.27 -1.38
C ARG A 59 17.46 -7.44 -1.19
N SER A 60 16.77 -6.39 -0.74
CA SER A 60 15.32 -6.39 -0.59
C SER A 60 14.61 -6.65 -1.92
N PHE A 61 15.02 -5.93 -2.98
CA PHE A 61 14.47 -6.12 -4.32
C PHE A 61 14.67 -7.54 -4.83
N GLN A 62 15.87 -8.11 -4.66
CA GLN A 62 16.14 -9.50 -5.03
C GLN A 62 15.23 -10.50 -4.29
N SER A 63 15.01 -10.29 -2.99
CA SER A 63 14.10 -11.14 -2.19
C SER A 63 12.66 -11.05 -2.68
N LEU A 64 12.16 -9.84 -2.94
CA LEU A 64 10.82 -9.62 -3.47
C LEU A 64 10.65 -10.24 -4.86
N GLN A 65 11.66 -10.11 -5.73
CA GLN A 65 11.62 -10.71 -7.05
C GLN A 65 11.60 -12.23 -7.00
N ALA A 66 12.36 -12.86 -6.08
CA ALA A 66 12.29 -14.30 -5.86
C ALA A 66 10.91 -14.75 -5.37
N LYS A 67 10.31 -14.01 -4.43
CA LYS A 67 8.94 -14.27 -3.95
C LYS A 67 7.91 -14.14 -5.06
N LYS A 68 8.01 -13.10 -5.89
CA LYS A 68 7.15 -12.91 -7.06
C LYS A 68 7.23 -14.11 -8.00
N ASN A 69 8.44 -14.49 -8.42
CA ASN A 69 8.62 -15.61 -9.34
C ASN A 69 8.08 -16.93 -8.77
N LYS A 70 8.25 -17.16 -7.46
CA LYS A 70 7.69 -18.33 -6.79
C LYS A 70 6.15 -18.30 -6.80
N ALA A 71 5.55 -17.16 -6.47
CA ALA A 71 4.11 -16.99 -6.49
C ALA A 71 3.52 -17.12 -7.90
N ASP A 72 4.21 -16.62 -8.92
CA ASP A 72 3.81 -16.75 -10.33
C ASP A 72 3.83 -18.23 -10.77
N GLU A 73 4.85 -18.98 -10.37
CA GLU A 73 4.94 -20.42 -10.66
C GLU A 73 3.87 -21.24 -9.94
N GLU A 74 3.58 -20.93 -8.67
CA GLU A 74 2.48 -21.56 -7.93
C GLU A 74 1.11 -21.24 -8.56
N ASN A 75 0.89 -19.98 -8.97
CA ASN A 75 -0.33 -19.59 -9.68
C ASN A 75 -0.48 -20.31 -11.02
N ARG A 76 0.62 -20.50 -11.75
CA ARG A 76 0.60 -21.26 -13.01
C ARG A 76 0.15 -22.69 -12.78
N LYS A 77 0.71 -23.38 -11.77
CA LYS A 77 0.32 -24.75 -11.42
C LYS A 77 -1.14 -24.85 -11.01
N LEU A 78 -1.61 -23.93 -10.16
CA LEU A 78 -3.00 -23.90 -9.73
C LEU A 78 -3.96 -23.67 -10.90
N ARG A 79 -3.58 -22.85 -11.88
CA ARG A 79 -4.37 -22.66 -13.10
C ARG A 79 -4.45 -23.93 -13.94
N GLU A 80 -3.31 -24.61 -14.12
CA GLU A 80 -3.26 -25.90 -14.83
C GLU A 80 -4.13 -26.97 -14.14
N GLU A 81 -4.03 -27.08 -12.81
CA GLU A 81 -4.87 -27.99 -12.02
C GLU A 81 -6.36 -27.63 -12.10
N ASN A 82 -6.70 -26.34 -12.06
CA ASN A 82 -8.09 -25.90 -12.19
C ASN A 82 -8.67 -26.28 -13.55
N ASP A 83 -7.90 -26.06 -14.63
CA ASP A 83 -8.30 -26.41 -15.99
C ASP A 83 -8.51 -27.93 -16.15
N ASP A 84 -7.65 -28.74 -15.53
CA ASP A 84 -7.77 -30.20 -15.56
C ASP A 84 -8.96 -30.71 -14.76
N LEU A 85 -9.22 -30.13 -13.59
CA LEU A 85 -10.44 -30.42 -12.81
C LEU A 85 -11.71 -30.04 -13.57
N LEU A 86 -11.72 -28.88 -14.26
CA LEU A 86 -12.82 -28.47 -15.11
C LEU A 86 -13.06 -29.47 -16.25
N ARG A 87 -11.99 -29.96 -16.90
CA ARG A 87 -12.08 -31.03 -17.91
C ARG A 87 -12.69 -32.31 -17.32
N GLN A 88 -12.27 -32.73 -16.13
CA GLN A 88 -12.82 -33.92 -15.46
C GLN A 88 -14.30 -33.75 -15.10
N LEU A 89 -14.71 -32.58 -14.61
CA LEU A 89 -16.11 -32.29 -14.28
C LEU A 89 -17.00 -32.30 -15.52
N LEU A 90 -16.52 -31.70 -16.63
CA LEU A 90 -17.23 -31.73 -17.92
C LEU A 90 -17.39 -33.16 -18.42
N GLN A 91 -16.33 -33.98 -18.38
CA GLN A 91 -16.41 -35.39 -18.74
C GLN A 91 -17.38 -36.16 -17.82
N THR A 92 -17.31 -35.97 -16.50
CA THR A 92 -18.19 -36.65 -15.53
C THR A 92 -19.67 -36.29 -15.75
N ARG A 93 -19.97 -35.03 -16.08
CA ARG A 93 -21.31 -34.58 -16.47
C ARG A 93 -21.82 -35.27 -17.73
N GLU A 94 -20.94 -35.48 -18.71
CA GLU A 94 -21.27 -36.22 -19.93
C GLU A 94 -21.49 -37.71 -19.62
N VAL A 95 -20.64 -38.37 -18.82
CA VAL A 95 -20.83 -39.81 -18.48
C VAL A 95 -22.06 -40.04 -17.59
N SER A 96 -22.38 -39.11 -16.68
CA SER A 96 -23.61 -39.17 -15.87
C SER A 96 -24.88 -38.97 -16.71
N SER A 97 -24.79 -38.32 -17.87
CA SER A 97 -25.90 -38.15 -18.81
C SER A 97 -26.19 -39.44 -19.61
N PHE A 98 -25.26 -40.39 -19.66
CA PHE A 98 -25.43 -41.69 -20.34
C PHE A 98 -25.92 -42.83 -19.43
N SER A 99 -25.99 -42.62 -18.11
CA SER A 99 -26.42 -43.67 -17.16
C SER A 99 -27.89 -43.58 -16.73
N ALA A 100 -28.65 -42.59 -17.22
CA ALA A 100 -30.08 -42.47 -16.96
C ALA A 100 -30.95 -43.27 -17.95
N VAL A 101 -30.59 -44.52 -18.27
CA VAL A 101 -31.52 -45.49 -18.87
C VAL A 101 -31.32 -46.84 -18.21
N SER A 102 -31.90 -47.00 -17.02
CA SER A 102 -32.51 -48.23 -16.54
C SER A 102 -32.97 -48.04 -15.09
N GLN A 103 -34.17 -47.49 -14.91
CA GLN A 103 -34.92 -47.83 -13.70
C GLN A 103 -36.43 -47.77 -13.93
N ALA A 104 -37.00 -48.97 -13.93
CA ALA A 104 -38.38 -49.39 -13.68
C ALA A 104 -39.47 -48.32 -13.67
N HIS A 105 -40.37 -48.45 -14.65
CA HIS A 105 -41.72 -47.91 -14.65
C HIS A 105 -42.50 -48.46 -13.44
N ALA A 106 -42.92 -47.60 -12.51
CA ALA A 106 -43.96 -47.90 -11.52
C ALA A 106 -44.94 -46.70 -11.44
N PRO A 107 -46.25 -46.95 -11.26
CA PRO A 107 -47.29 -45.95 -11.51
C PRO A 107 -47.36 -44.86 -10.44
N ILE A 108 -47.70 -43.66 -10.90
CA ILE A 108 -47.98 -42.46 -10.10
C ILE A 108 -49.16 -42.70 -9.14
N PRO A 109 -49.03 -42.24 -7.88
CA PRO A 109 -50.08 -41.43 -7.29
C PRO A 109 -49.51 -40.14 -6.65
N ALA A 110 -50.00 -38.98 -7.09
CA ALA A 110 -50.03 -37.77 -6.28
C ALA A 110 -51.38 -37.74 -5.51
N PRO A 111 -51.60 -36.91 -4.47
CA PRO A 111 -50.78 -35.81 -3.96
C PRO A 111 -50.59 -35.89 -2.43
N GLY A 112 -49.36 -35.73 -1.95
CA GLY A 112 -49.08 -35.63 -0.52
C GLY A 112 -47.87 -34.77 -0.29
N GLY A 113 -48.10 -33.57 0.23
CA GLY A 113 -47.07 -32.59 0.57
C GLY A 113 -46.02 -33.21 1.49
N GLY A 114 -44.88 -33.52 0.92
CA GLY A 114 -43.70 -34.03 1.61
C GLY A 114 -42.46 -33.43 0.98
N SER A 115 -42.47 -32.12 0.74
CA SER A 115 -41.26 -31.39 0.38
C SER A 115 -40.39 -31.33 1.64
N LEU A 116 -39.47 -32.27 1.78
CA LEU A 116 -38.38 -32.17 2.74
C LEU A 116 -37.47 -31.03 2.27
N LEU A 117 -37.89 -29.81 2.56
CA LEU A 117 -37.15 -28.59 2.30
C LEU A 117 -36.00 -28.52 3.31
N PHE A 118 -34.80 -28.95 2.90
CA PHE A 118 -33.60 -28.59 3.64
C PHE A 118 -33.36 -27.10 3.42
N GLY A 119 -33.94 -26.28 4.30
CA GLY A 119 -33.90 -24.82 4.22
C GLY A 119 -32.52 -24.29 4.58
N ASN A 120 -31.96 -23.47 3.69
CA ASN A 120 -30.77 -22.65 3.94
C ASN A 120 -31.14 -21.53 4.95
N PRO A 121 -30.36 -21.27 6.03
CA PRO A 121 -30.72 -20.34 7.10
C PRO A 121 -30.87 -18.85 6.71
N TYR A 122 -30.65 -18.48 5.46
CA TYR A 122 -30.69 -17.07 5.00
C TYR A 122 -31.99 -16.66 4.28
N CYS A 123 -33.04 -17.48 4.30
CA CYS A 123 -34.32 -17.10 3.71
C CYS A 123 -35.22 -16.39 4.75
N VAL A 124 -35.24 -15.06 4.72
CA VAL A 124 -36.25 -14.27 5.46
C VAL A 124 -37.62 -14.49 4.81
N ALA A 125 -38.55 -14.96 5.63
CA ALA A 125 -39.93 -15.22 5.28
C ALA A 125 -40.71 -13.93 4.97
N GLY A 126 -41.37 -13.91 3.81
CA GLY A 126 -42.40 -12.94 3.45
C GLY A 126 -43.16 -13.47 2.23
N ALA A 127 -44.35 -14.01 2.46
CA ALA A 127 -45.07 -14.83 1.51
C ALA A 127 -45.86 -14.02 0.46
N ASN A 128 -45.82 -14.53 -0.78
CA ASN A 128 -46.84 -14.50 -1.84
C ASN A 128 -47.22 -13.15 -2.51
N LEU A 129 -46.91 -12.99 -3.80
CA LEU A 129 -47.85 -13.20 -4.94
C LEU A 129 -47.30 -12.51 -6.21
N GLU A 130 -47.51 -13.19 -7.33
CA GLU A 130 -47.61 -12.66 -8.70
C GLU A 130 -46.39 -12.00 -9.36
N ALA A 131 -45.76 -12.81 -10.23
CA ALA A 131 -45.41 -12.48 -11.61
C ALA A 131 -45.03 -11.02 -11.95
N GLY A 132 -43.75 -10.84 -12.28
CA GLY A 132 -43.34 -9.90 -13.32
C GLY A 132 -42.32 -8.85 -12.87
N ALA A 133 -41.18 -8.88 -13.56
CA ALA A 133 -40.13 -7.87 -13.61
C ALA A 133 -39.10 -7.85 -12.45
N ALA A 134 -37.91 -8.36 -12.81
CA ALA A 134 -36.58 -7.97 -12.35
C ALA A 134 -36.43 -7.70 -10.84
N SER A 135 -35.90 -8.70 -10.12
CA SER A 135 -35.11 -8.43 -8.92
C SER A 135 -33.92 -7.57 -9.34
N ALA A 136 -34.07 -6.24 -9.31
CA ALA A 136 -32.99 -5.30 -9.48
C ALA A 136 -31.92 -5.62 -8.42
N SER A 137 -30.70 -5.97 -8.84
CA SER A 137 -29.58 -6.26 -7.96
C SER A 137 -29.03 -4.96 -7.41
N LEU A 138 -29.71 -4.44 -6.38
CA LEU A 138 -29.31 -3.23 -5.67
C LEU A 138 -27.99 -3.47 -4.92
N ARG A 139 -27.01 -2.57 -5.09
CA ARG A 139 -25.76 -2.60 -4.31
C ARG A 139 -25.98 -1.95 -2.95
N LYS A 140 -25.57 -2.63 -1.87
CA LYS A 140 -25.67 -2.09 -0.50
C LYS A 140 -24.28 -1.77 0.03
N CYS A 141 -24.15 -0.63 0.70
CA CYS A 141 -22.91 -0.30 1.41
C CYS A 141 -22.69 -1.29 2.57
N PRO A 142 -21.47 -1.78 2.81
CA PRO A 142 -21.17 -2.64 3.96
C PRO A 142 -21.02 -1.87 5.28
N MET A 143 -20.90 -0.54 5.22
CA MET A 143 -20.60 0.33 6.37
C MET A 143 -21.80 1.14 6.84
N CYS A 144 -22.84 1.25 6.02
CA CYS A 144 -24.10 1.92 6.35
C CYS A 144 -25.28 1.26 5.61
N ASP A 145 -26.51 1.62 5.98
CA ASP A 145 -27.72 1.04 5.41
C ASP A 145 -28.14 1.66 4.06
N ASP A 146 -27.24 2.39 3.40
CA ASP A 146 -27.54 3.02 2.11
C ASP A 146 -27.61 1.96 0.99
N VAL A 147 -28.70 2.02 0.23
CA VAL A 147 -29.01 1.12 -0.88
C VAL A 147 -28.96 1.89 -2.18
N PHE A 148 -28.14 1.43 -3.12
CA PHE A 148 -27.90 2.08 -4.39
C PHE A 148 -28.58 1.32 -5.55
N PRO A 149 -29.15 2.05 -6.53
CA PRO A 149 -29.63 1.49 -7.79
C PRO A 149 -28.53 0.72 -8.55
N GLU A 150 -28.91 -0.25 -9.40
CA GLU A 150 -27.93 -1.04 -10.14
C GLU A 150 -27.23 -0.27 -11.28
N ASP A 151 -27.81 0.85 -11.72
CA ASP A 151 -27.26 1.77 -12.70
C ASP A 151 -26.37 2.86 -12.10
N ILE A 152 -26.11 2.83 -10.79
CA ILE A 152 -25.15 3.76 -10.19
C ILE A 152 -23.76 3.55 -10.80
N GLU A 153 -23.13 4.65 -11.17
CA GLU A 153 -21.76 4.62 -11.64
C GLU A 153 -20.84 4.07 -10.54
N THR A 154 -20.01 3.09 -10.87
CA THR A 154 -19.11 2.44 -9.91
C THR A 154 -18.25 3.45 -9.14
N SER A 155 -17.86 4.55 -9.78
CA SER A 155 -17.10 5.66 -9.19
C SER A 155 -17.85 6.35 -8.03
N GLN A 156 -19.17 6.51 -8.14
CA GLN A 156 -19.99 7.14 -7.10
C GLN A 156 -20.19 6.20 -5.90
N TYR A 157 -20.36 4.91 -6.17
CA TYR A 157 -20.41 3.89 -5.11
C TYR A 157 -19.08 3.77 -4.37
N GLU A 158 -17.96 3.75 -5.09
CA GLU A 158 -16.62 3.73 -4.49
C GLU A 158 -16.36 5.00 -3.67
N ALA A 159 -16.67 6.18 -4.19
CA ALA A 159 -16.53 7.44 -3.44
C ALA A 159 -17.36 7.44 -2.14
N HIS A 160 -18.56 6.87 -2.17
CA HIS A 160 -19.37 6.70 -0.97
C HIS A 160 -18.69 5.79 0.06
N VAL A 161 -18.22 4.61 -0.35
CA VAL A 161 -17.52 3.68 0.56
C VAL A 161 -16.25 4.33 1.13
N GLN A 162 -15.49 5.05 0.31
CA GLN A 162 -14.30 5.79 0.74
C GLN A 162 -14.63 6.91 1.74
N SER A 163 -15.84 7.48 1.71
CA SER A 163 -16.25 8.50 2.67
C SER A 163 -16.39 7.98 4.12
N HIS A 164 -16.50 6.65 4.29
CA HIS A 164 -16.54 5.96 5.57
C HIS A 164 -15.16 5.57 6.09
N LEU A 165 -14.09 5.82 5.33
CA LEU A 165 -12.73 5.44 5.69
C LEU A 165 -11.89 6.69 6.00
N LEU A 166 -10.88 6.52 6.84
CA LEU A 166 -9.85 7.48 7.18
C LEU A 166 -8.49 6.85 6.91
N ASP A 167 -7.66 7.52 6.12
CA ASP A 167 -6.34 7.00 5.77
C ASP A 167 -5.26 7.73 6.57
N CYS A 168 -4.32 6.97 7.13
CA CYS A 168 -3.16 7.55 7.78
C CYS A 168 -2.17 8.08 6.73
N PRO A 169 -1.78 9.36 6.76
CA PRO A 169 -0.88 9.94 5.77
C PRO A 169 0.59 9.49 5.91
N LEU A 170 0.93 8.78 6.99
CA LEU A 170 2.30 8.38 7.31
C LEU A 170 2.62 6.94 6.91
N CYS A 171 1.66 6.02 7.06
CA CYS A 171 1.84 4.60 6.75
C CYS A 171 0.77 4.02 5.80
N ASN A 172 -0.18 4.84 5.32
CA ASN A 172 -1.26 4.45 4.43
C ASN A 172 -2.18 3.33 4.99
N GLU A 173 -2.25 3.17 6.31
CA GLU A 173 -3.25 2.32 6.95
C GLU A 173 -4.64 2.98 6.89
N THR A 174 -5.67 2.17 6.63
CA THR A 174 -7.06 2.64 6.49
C THR A 174 -7.89 2.23 7.70
N PHE A 175 -8.71 3.16 8.18
CA PHE A 175 -9.48 3.03 9.41
C PHE A 175 -10.94 3.38 9.16
N GLU A 176 -11.86 2.76 9.88
CA GLU A 176 -13.27 3.15 9.81
C GLU A 176 -13.47 4.50 10.50
N LYS A 177 -14.15 5.43 9.82
CA LYS A 177 -14.45 6.78 10.31
C LYS A 177 -15.31 6.77 11.58
N SER A 178 -16.12 5.73 11.75
CA SER A 178 -16.90 5.49 12.98
C SER A 178 -16.02 5.26 14.21
N ASN A 179 -14.77 4.83 14.02
CA ASN A 179 -13.84 4.51 15.09
C ASN A 179 -12.72 5.54 15.21
N LYS A 180 -13.11 6.80 15.43
CA LYS A 180 -12.20 7.96 15.48
C LYS A 180 -11.07 7.81 16.52
N GLN A 181 -11.35 7.20 17.67
CA GLN A 181 -10.37 7.03 18.74
C GLN A 181 -9.18 6.18 18.29
N VAL A 182 -9.42 5.08 17.59
CA VAL A 182 -8.36 4.19 17.11
C VAL A 182 -7.47 4.90 16.10
N PHE A 183 -8.05 5.73 15.22
CA PHE A 183 -7.28 6.54 14.29
C PHE A 183 -6.41 7.59 15.00
N GLU A 184 -6.94 8.29 16.01
CA GLU A 184 -6.20 9.26 16.79
C GLU A 184 -5.05 8.62 17.59
N ASP A 185 -5.30 7.46 18.21
CA ASP A 185 -4.28 6.68 18.92
C ASP A 185 -3.18 6.22 17.96
N HIS A 186 -3.54 5.76 16.77
CA HIS A 186 -2.60 5.38 15.72
C HIS A 186 -1.72 6.58 15.28
N MET A 187 -2.31 7.75 15.07
CA MET A 187 -1.57 8.97 14.74
C MET A 187 -0.60 9.37 15.85
N PHE A 188 -0.96 9.15 17.11
CA PHE A 188 -0.10 9.46 18.24
C PHE A 188 1.15 8.56 18.28
N CYS A 189 1.03 7.29 17.88
CA CYS A 189 2.17 6.36 17.81
C CYS A 189 3.28 6.86 16.89
N HIS A 190 2.94 7.45 15.74
CA HIS A 190 3.94 8.04 14.84
C HIS A 190 4.70 9.24 15.43
N GLY A 191 4.14 9.89 16.46
CA GLY A 191 4.79 11.00 17.16
C GLY A 191 5.71 10.55 18.31
N LEU A 192 5.76 9.25 18.60
CA LEU A 192 6.60 8.64 19.64
C LEU A 192 7.80 7.87 19.08
N GLU A 193 7.88 7.70 17.75
CA GLU A 193 9.02 7.15 17.01
C GLU A 193 9.99 8.25 16.55
#